data_AF-A0A1G6CEN8-F1
#
_entry.id   AF-A0A1G6CEN8-F1
#
_cell.length_a   1.000
_cell.length_b   1.000
_cell.length_c   1.000
_cell.angle_alpha   90.00
_cell.angle_beta   90.00
_cell.angle_gamma   90.00
#
_symmetry.space_group_name_H-M   'P 1'
#
loop_
_entity.id
_entity.type
_entity.pdbx_description
1 polymer ?
#
loop_
_entity_poly.entity_id
_entity_poly.type
_entity_poly.pdbx_seq_one_letter_code
_entity_poly.pdbx_strand_id
1 'polypeptide(L)'
;MYKRKKMIAGIILIAAVMLMACGKEQTQEDAGSDSGVGEEKTVSKAVEEILVNWTAGEVKVQYGDVKNITFSESSKQELSEDTTLQYEENDKELSIEYAKTGNLGAGAIDKTLVITLPDSYVCKRLKVELVSADLILPSKIQIEECEIHSDSGTVVLEGGGSVKEMNCETVSGNIELELDEIDTLVCDSVSADVTLLLPKDSGFRVDTEMIGGEFVSDFETKQKGEIYTAGDAGAGITMTSLSGDLTIGIGQ
;
A
#
# COMPACT_ATOMS: atom_id res chain seq x y z
N MET A 1 -31.33 -8.33 13.05
CA MET A 1 -31.58 -6.93 12.66
C MET A 1 -30.28 -6.15 12.85
N TYR A 2 -29.40 -6.17 11.86
CA TYR A 2 -28.14 -5.43 11.93
C TYR A 2 -28.37 -4.03 11.36
N LYS A 3 -28.10 -2.98 12.15
CA LYS A 3 -28.28 -1.59 11.74
C LYS A 3 -27.24 -1.25 10.67
N ARG A 4 -27.70 -0.93 9.45
CA ARG A 4 -26.88 -0.29 8.42
C ARG A 4 -26.26 0.99 9.01
N LYS A 5 -24.96 0.98 9.32
CA LYS A 5 -24.19 2.22 9.42
C LYS A 5 -24.09 2.76 8.00
N LYS A 6 -24.55 4.00 7.80
CA LYS A 6 -24.38 4.71 6.52
C LYS A 6 -22.89 5.04 6.40
N MET A 7 -22.14 4.27 5.62
CA MET A 7 -20.86 4.73 5.11
C MET A 7 -21.16 5.85 4.12
N ILE A 8 -20.57 7.02 4.38
CA ILE A 8 -20.66 8.18 3.51
C ILE A 8 -19.57 7.95 2.46
N ALA A 9 -19.96 7.53 1.26
CA ALA A 9 -19.07 7.53 0.10
C ALA A 9 -18.64 8.98 -0.16
N GLY A 10 -17.40 9.30 0.22
CA GLY A 10 -16.79 10.59 -0.04
C GLY A 10 -16.28 10.61 -1.47
N ILE A 11 -17.02 11.22 -2.39
CA ILE A 11 -16.50 11.52 -3.73
C ILE A 11 -15.43 12.61 -3.55
N ILE A 12 -14.16 12.22 -3.53
CA ILE A 12 -13.03 13.14 -3.60
C ILE A 12 -12.57 13.21 -5.05
N LEU A 13 -12.60 14.42 -5.59
CA LEU A 13 -12.18 14.75 -6.94
C LEU A 13 -10.64 14.70 -7.00
N ILE A 14 -10.05 13.61 -7.48
CA ILE A 14 -8.60 13.52 -7.69
C ILE A 14 -8.23 14.33 -8.95
N ALA A 15 -7.45 15.38 -8.76
CA ALA A 15 -6.94 16.21 -9.85
C ALA A 15 -5.73 15.51 -10.50
N ALA A 16 -5.98 14.76 -11.57
CA ALA A 16 -4.92 14.21 -12.41
C ALA A 16 -4.09 15.34 -13.07
N VAL A 17 -2.88 15.57 -12.57
CA VAL A 17 -1.92 16.47 -13.23
C VAL A 17 -1.22 15.66 -14.33
N MET A 18 -1.74 15.70 -15.56
CA MET A 18 -1.03 15.20 -16.73
C MET A 18 0.19 16.08 -17.02
N LEU A 19 1.39 15.60 -16.71
CA LEU A 19 2.64 16.18 -17.21
C LEU A 19 2.96 15.57 -18.58
N MET A 20 2.71 16.32 -19.66
CA MET A 20 3.32 16.05 -20.96
C MET A 20 4.79 16.47 -20.92
N ALA A 21 5.71 15.51 -20.76
CA ALA A 21 7.13 15.74 -21.00
C ALA A 21 7.45 15.42 -22.47
N CYS A 22 7.64 16.46 -23.28
CA CYS A 22 8.18 16.36 -24.63
C CYS A 22 9.71 16.31 -24.52
N GLY A 23 10.31 15.22 -25.04
CA GLY A 23 11.69 14.84 -24.78
C GLY A 23 12.77 15.73 -25.40
N LYS A 24 13.98 15.60 -24.83
CA LYS A 24 15.26 15.73 -25.53
C LYS A 24 16.23 14.70 -24.96
N GLU A 25 16.74 13.85 -25.85
CA GLU A 25 17.89 12.97 -25.62
C GLU A 25 19.15 13.80 -25.33
N GLN A 26 19.93 13.44 -24.32
CA GLN A 26 21.37 13.69 -24.28
C GLN A 26 22.12 12.56 -23.54
N THR A 27 22.88 11.83 -24.36
CA THR A 27 24.15 11.11 -24.12
C THR A 27 24.56 10.67 -22.71
N GLN A 28 24.66 9.35 -22.58
CA GLN A 28 25.21 8.56 -21.49
C GLN A 28 26.74 8.72 -21.36
N GLU A 29 27.20 9.17 -20.19
CA GLU A 29 28.55 8.91 -19.69
C GLU A 29 28.46 7.87 -18.56
N ASP A 30 29.26 6.82 -18.71
CA ASP A 30 29.33 5.64 -17.83
C ASP A 30 30.17 5.99 -16.58
N ALA A 31 29.51 6.13 -15.43
CA ALA A 31 30.15 6.29 -14.12
C ALA A 31 29.68 5.17 -13.19
N GLY A 32 30.64 4.47 -12.60
CA GLY A 32 30.42 3.28 -11.77
C GLY A 32 29.35 3.48 -10.70
N SER A 33 28.47 2.49 -10.56
CA SER A 33 27.39 2.46 -9.60
C SER A 33 27.92 2.32 -8.17
N ASP A 34 28.17 3.44 -7.51
CA ASP A 34 28.23 3.49 -6.05
C ASP A 34 26.79 3.66 -5.56
N SER A 35 26.15 2.54 -5.21
CA SER A 35 24.82 2.57 -4.58
C SER A 35 24.97 3.19 -3.19
N GLY A 36 24.49 4.42 -3.02
CA GLY A 36 24.49 5.11 -1.74
C GLY A 36 23.36 4.57 -0.87
N VAL A 37 23.70 3.81 0.17
CA VAL A 37 22.77 3.51 1.27
C VAL A 37 22.88 4.66 2.27
N GLY A 38 21.77 5.36 2.50
CA GLY A 38 21.67 6.41 3.51
C GLY A 38 21.84 5.85 4.92
N GLU A 39 22.17 6.73 5.87
CA GLU A 39 22.32 6.33 7.28
C GLU A 39 21.00 5.75 7.82
N GLU A 40 21.10 4.59 8.47
CA GLU A 40 19.98 4.00 9.19
C GLU A 40 19.58 4.88 10.38
N LYS A 41 18.31 5.24 10.44
CA LYS A 41 17.70 6.02 11.52
C LYS A 41 16.94 5.07 12.45
N THR A 42 16.92 5.39 13.74
CA THR A 42 16.19 4.63 14.76
C THR A 42 15.15 5.52 15.41
N VAL A 43 13.90 5.06 15.44
CA VAL A 43 12.80 5.73 16.14
C VAL A 43 13.06 5.65 17.65
N SER A 44 13.02 6.79 18.34
CA SER A 44 13.33 6.86 19.77
C SER A 44 12.10 6.62 20.66
N LYS A 45 10.90 6.73 20.09
CA LYS A 45 9.61 6.67 20.77
C LYS A 45 8.87 5.37 20.44
N ALA A 46 7.99 4.96 21.35
CA ALA A 46 7.07 3.85 21.11
C ALA A 46 5.89 4.38 20.29
N VAL A 47 6.11 4.59 18.99
CA VAL A 47 5.06 4.98 18.05
C VAL A 47 4.12 3.80 17.80
N GLU A 48 2.87 4.11 17.50
CA GLU A 48 1.81 3.17 17.18
C GLU A 48 1.34 3.32 15.73
N GLU A 49 1.67 4.46 15.10
CA GLU A 49 1.23 4.86 13.76
C GLU A 49 2.43 5.19 12.87
N ILE A 50 2.37 4.75 11.61
CA ILE A 50 3.41 4.98 10.61
C ILE A 50 2.75 5.63 9.39
N LEU A 51 3.22 6.81 9.02
CA LEU A 51 2.83 7.55 7.82
C LEU A 51 4.01 7.61 6.86
N VAL A 52 3.78 7.25 5.61
CA VAL A 52 4.80 7.28 4.55
C VAL A 52 4.25 8.00 3.34
N ASN A 53 4.95 9.04 2.89
CA ASN A 53 4.70 9.71 1.60
C ASN A 53 5.89 9.42 0.68
N TRP A 54 5.69 8.60 -0.36
CA TRP A 54 6.77 8.15 -1.24
C TRP A 54 6.48 8.39 -2.72
N THR A 55 7.39 9.11 -3.40
CA THR A 55 7.14 9.56 -4.78
C THR A 55 7.61 8.55 -5.83
N ALA A 56 8.81 7.97 -5.70
CA ALA A 56 9.38 7.10 -6.72
C ALA A 56 10.27 6.01 -6.13
N GLY A 57 10.18 4.80 -6.72
CA GLY A 57 10.96 3.62 -6.33
C GLY A 57 10.14 2.62 -5.54
N GLU A 58 10.53 2.33 -4.29
CA GLU A 58 9.93 1.25 -3.50
C GLU A 58 9.88 1.62 -2.02
N VAL A 59 8.80 1.23 -1.34
CA VAL A 59 8.69 1.18 0.11
C VAL A 59 8.60 -0.28 0.52
N LYS A 60 9.56 -0.73 1.32
CA LYS A 60 9.61 -2.08 1.86
C LYS A 60 9.51 -2.05 3.37
N VAL A 61 8.51 -2.74 3.92
CA VAL A 61 8.39 -3.00 5.35
C VAL A 61 8.88 -4.42 5.62
N GLN A 62 9.60 -4.61 6.73
CA GLN A 62 10.09 -5.93 7.15
C GLN A 62 10.12 -6.02 8.68
N TYR A 63 10.10 -7.25 9.19
CA TYR A 63 10.43 -7.52 10.60
C TYR A 63 11.94 -7.77 10.77
N GLY A 64 12.47 -7.50 11.95
CA GLY A 64 13.85 -7.82 12.31
C GLY A 64 14.11 -7.82 13.82
N ASP A 65 15.29 -8.34 14.18
CA ASP A 65 15.81 -8.34 15.55
C ASP A 65 16.30 -6.93 15.94
N VAL A 66 15.36 -6.01 16.01
CA VAL A 66 15.56 -4.61 16.39
C VAL A 66 14.69 -4.28 17.60
N LYS A 67 15.24 -3.47 18.52
CA LYS A 67 14.51 -3.06 19.72
C LYS A 67 13.44 -2.01 19.43
N ASN A 68 13.75 -1.09 18.53
CA ASN A 68 12.88 -0.01 18.08
C ASN A 68 12.79 -0.09 16.56
N ILE A 69 11.79 0.58 15.98
CA ILE A 69 11.68 0.72 14.54
C ILE A 69 12.95 1.39 13.98
N THR A 70 13.51 0.83 12.92
CA THR A 70 14.59 1.47 12.13
C THR A 70 14.15 1.69 10.70
N PHE A 71 14.78 2.63 10.02
CA PHE A 71 14.53 2.87 8.60
C PHE A 71 15.71 3.53 7.91
N SER A 72 15.85 3.27 6.61
CA SER A 72 16.91 3.83 5.76
C SER A 72 16.40 4.01 4.33
N GLU A 73 16.96 4.97 3.60
CA GLU A 73 16.80 5.04 2.14
C GLU A 73 18.05 4.56 1.43
N SER A 74 17.89 4.12 0.18
CA SER A 74 19.00 3.92 -0.73
C SER A 74 18.64 4.38 -2.14
N SER A 75 19.65 4.73 -2.93
CA SER A 75 19.51 5.18 -4.31
C SER A 75 20.74 4.78 -5.13
N LYS A 76 20.56 4.59 -6.44
CA LYS A 76 21.68 4.45 -7.39
C LYS A 76 22.32 5.78 -7.75
N GLN A 77 21.64 6.89 -7.44
CA GLN A 77 22.08 8.26 -7.67
C GLN A 77 22.48 8.89 -6.33
N GLU A 78 23.52 9.73 -6.33
CA GLU A 78 23.87 10.52 -5.14
C GLU A 78 22.69 11.39 -4.70
N LEU A 79 22.43 11.39 -3.39
CA LEU A 79 21.38 12.18 -2.78
C LEU A 79 21.97 13.46 -2.17
N SER A 80 21.29 14.59 -2.38
CA SER A 80 21.61 15.86 -1.74
C SER A 80 20.75 16.04 -0.49
N GLU A 81 21.04 17.04 0.33
CA GLU A 81 20.23 17.39 1.52
C GLU A 81 18.75 17.65 1.19
N ASP A 82 18.45 18.05 -0.05
CA ASP A 82 17.09 18.33 -0.49
C ASP A 82 16.37 17.09 -1.04
N THR A 83 17.10 16.04 -1.44
CA THR A 83 16.54 14.80 -2.01
C THR A 83 16.63 13.60 -1.08
N THR A 84 17.29 13.73 0.07
CA THR A 84 17.23 12.75 1.16
C THR A 84 15.89 12.79 1.88
N LEU A 85 15.47 11.62 2.37
CA LEU A 85 14.25 11.47 3.14
C LEU A 85 14.25 12.40 4.35
N GLN A 86 13.09 12.97 4.65
CA GLN A 86 12.84 13.68 5.90
C GLN A 86 11.91 12.86 6.78
N TYR A 87 12.00 13.05 8.09
CA TYR A 87 11.12 12.36 9.01
C TYR A 87 10.85 13.19 10.26
N GLU A 88 9.70 12.94 10.87
CA GLU A 88 9.36 13.46 12.18
C GLU A 88 8.80 12.30 13.03
N GLU A 89 9.12 12.30 14.32
CA GLU A 89 8.53 11.39 15.27
C GLU A 89 7.95 12.14 16.47
N ASN A 90 6.76 11.72 16.89
CA ASN A 90 6.15 12.17 18.13
C ASN A 90 5.78 10.97 19.01
N ASP A 91 5.08 11.19 20.12
CA ASP A 91 4.81 10.13 21.10
C ASP A 91 3.86 9.03 20.59
N LYS A 92 3.33 9.17 19.36
CA LYS A 92 2.36 8.27 18.76
C LYS A 92 2.70 7.90 17.31
N GLU A 93 3.29 8.83 16.55
CA GLU A 93 3.39 8.71 15.10
C GLU A 93 4.83 8.90 14.62
N LEU A 94 5.22 8.09 13.64
CA LEU A 94 6.37 8.30 12.77
C LEU A 94 5.85 8.73 11.39
N SER A 95 6.30 9.89 10.90
CA SER A 95 6.04 10.35 9.54
C SER A 95 7.34 10.35 8.74
N ILE A 96 7.35 9.70 7.57
CA ILE A 96 8.49 9.63 6.65
C ILE A 96 8.07 10.25 5.31
N GLU A 97 8.85 11.23 4.87
CA GLU A 97 8.67 11.94 3.61
C GLU A 97 9.77 11.59 2.62
N TYR A 98 9.38 11.36 1.36
CA TYR A 98 10.30 11.10 0.25
C TYR A 98 11.44 12.09 0.19
N ALA A 99 11.18 13.38 0.34
CA ALA A 99 12.20 14.41 0.30
C ALA A 99 11.75 15.62 1.11
N LYS A 100 12.61 16.62 1.22
CA LYS A 100 12.26 17.89 1.86
C LYS A 100 11.10 18.56 1.11
N THR A 101 10.08 18.98 1.87
CA THR A 101 8.87 19.61 1.33
C THR A 101 9.20 20.81 0.45
N GLY A 102 8.56 20.90 -0.73
CA GLY A 102 8.72 22.01 -1.67
C GLY A 102 9.81 21.84 -2.72
N ASN A 103 10.51 20.70 -2.75
CA ASN A 103 11.55 20.40 -3.74
C ASN A 103 11.17 19.22 -4.64
N LEU A 104 10.31 19.48 -5.63
CA LEU A 104 10.08 18.56 -6.76
C LEU A 104 11.07 18.90 -7.88
N GLY A 105 12.37 18.82 -7.59
CA GLY A 105 13.43 19.05 -8.58
C GLY A 105 13.26 18.22 -9.85
N ALA A 106 14.00 18.56 -10.91
CA ALA A 106 13.85 17.92 -12.23
C ALA A 106 14.06 16.39 -12.15
N GLY A 107 12.96 15.64 -12.28
CA GLY A 107 12.92 14.17 -12.27
C GLY A 107 12.87 13.59 -10.86
N ALA A 108 11.91 12.68 -10.61
CA ALA A 108 11.92 11.88 -9.39
C ALA A 108 13.10 10.90 -9.42
N ILE A 109 13.77 10.74 -8.28
CA ILE A 109 14.88 9.81 -8.10
C ILE A 109 14.28 8.47 -7.67
N ASP A 110 14.71 7.39 -8.31
CA ASP A 110 14.31 6.06 -7.87
C ASP A 110 14.97 5.75 -6.52
N LYS A 111 14.17 5.63 -5.46
CA LYS A 111 14.64 5.37 -4.10
C LYS A 111 13.91 4.22 -3.44
N THR A 112 14.67 3.40 -2.72
CA THR A 112 14.10 2.36 -1.86
C THR A 112 14.11 2.82 -0.42
N LEU A 113 12.94 2.93 0.21
CA LEU A 113 12.77 3.06 1.65
C LEU A 113 12.62 1.67 2.26
N VAL A 114 13.45 1.33 3.24
CA VAL A 114 13.30 0.12 4.05
C VAL A 114 12.93 0.51 5.47
N ILE A 115 11.84 -0.03 6.00
CA ILE A 115 11.39 0.12 7.39
C ILE A 115 11.49 -1.25 8.07
N THR A 116 12.29 -1.35 9.13
CA THR A 116 12.43 -2.57 9.94
C THR A 116 11.67 -2.40 11.25
N LEU A 117 10.65 -3.22 11.45
CA LEU A 117 9.83 -3.29 12.65
C LEU A 117 10.41 -4.32 13.63
N PRO A 118 10.34 -4.09 14.96
CA PRO A 118 10.57 -5.15 15.93
C PRO A 118 9.63 -6.35 15.68
N ASP A 119 10.10 -7.58 15.88
CA ASP A 119 9.29 -8.81 15.68
C ASP A 119 7.95 -8.83 16.44
N SER A 120 7.85 -8.08 17.55
CA SER A 120 6.65 -7.99 18.38
C SER A 120 5.75 -6.80 18.04
N TYR A 121 6.10 -6.01 17.02
CA TYR A 121 5.38 -4.79 16.69
C TYR A 121 4.03 -5.09 16.03
N VAL A 122 2.99 -4.47 16.58
CA VAL A 122 1.63 -4.45 16.05
C VAL A 122 1.34 -3.00 15.67
N CYS A 123 1.12 -2.75 14.38
CA CYS A 123 0.86 -1.42 13.88
C CYS A 123 -0.60 -1.05 14.14
N LYS A 124 -0.89 0.03 14.87
CA LYS A 124 -2.28 0.48 14.99
C LYS A 124 -2.75 1.10 13.70
N ARG A 125 -1.92 1.94 13.08
CA ARG A 125 -2.27 2.57 11.81
C ARG A 125 -1.07 2.65 10.88
N LEU A 126 -1.18 2.06 9.70
CA LEU A 126 -0.26 2.27 8.60
C LEU A 126 -0.96 3.12 7.53
N LYS A 127 -0.38 4.26 7.19
CA LYS A 127 -0.83 5.08 6.07
C LYS A 127 0.30 5.28 5.07
N VAL A 128 0.04 4.96 3.80
CA VAL A 128 1.03 5.08 2.73
C VAL A 128 0.43 5.82 1.53
N GLU A 129 1.10 6.88 1.09
CA GLU A 129 0.74 7.68 -0.07
C GLU A 129 1.86 7.52 -1.13
N LEU A 130 1.51 6.95 -2.28
CA LEU A 130 2.44 6.56 -3.34
C LEU A 130 2.08 7.28 -4.65
N VAL A 131 3.10 7.67 -5.42
CA VAL A 131 2.89 8.21 -6.78
C VAL A 131 3.34 7.19 -7.81
N SER A 132 4.64 6.96 -7.89
CA SER A 132 5.27 6.01 -8.82
C SER A 132 6.23 5.11 -8.06
N ALA A 133 5.75 4.57 -6.94
CA ALA A 133 6.50 3.71 -6.07
C ALA A 133 5.67 2.51 -5.61
N ASP A 134 6.29 1.34 -5.58
CA ASP A 134 5.67 0.12 -5.09
C ASP A 134 5.70 0.05 -3.56
N LEU A 135 4.76 -0.69 -2.96
CA LEU A 135 4.76 -1.00 -1.53
C LEU A 135 4.81 -2.52 -1.34
N ILE A 136 5.78 -2.98 -0.55
CA ILE A 136 5.93 -4.37 -0.16
C ILE A 136 5.79 -4.48 1.35
N LEU A 137 4.73 -5.16 1.79
CA LEU A 137 4.48 -5.53 3.19
C LEU A 137 4.87 -6.99 3.44
N PRO A 138 5.50 -7.29 4.59
CA PRO A 138 6.03 -8.60 4.89
C PRO A 138 4.92 -9.54 5.37
N SER A 139 5.22 -10.84 5.29
CA SER A 139 4.41 -11.88 5.91
C SER A 139 4.24 -11.69 7.41
N LYS A 140 3.07 -12.09 7.91
CA LYS A 140 2.65 -12.05 9.31
C LYS A 140 2.56 -10.65 9.89
N ILE A 141 2.49 -9.63 9.03
CA ILE A 141 2.26 -8.27 9.49
C ILE A 141 0.92 -8.18 10.23
N GLN A 142 0.90 -7.43 11.33
CA GLN A 142 -0.29 -7.18 12.12
C GLN A 142 -0.61 -5.69 12.10
N ILE A 143 -1.76 -5.33 11.51
CA ILE A 143 -2.21 -3.95 11.35
C ILE A 143 -3.67 -3.83 11.80
N GLU A 144 -4.02 -2.83 12.61
CA GLU A 144 -5.43 -2.57 12.90
C GLU A 144 -6.09 -1.79 11.75
N GLU A 145 -5.52 -0.65 11.36
CA GLU A 145 -6.01 0.21 10.29
C GLU A 145 -4.92 0.41 9.21
N CYS A 146 -5.20 0.05 7.97
CA CYS A 146 -4.30 0.23 6.83
C CYS A 146 -4.95 1.11 5.76
N GLU A 147 -4.33 2.24 5.42
CA GLU A 147 -4.78 3.16 4.37
C GLU A 147 -3.68 3.32 3.33
N ILE A 148 -3.95 2.94 2.08
CA ILE A 148 -2.97 3.00 1.00
C ILE A 148 -3.59 3.76 -0.16
N HIS A 149 -2.92 4.83 -0.61
CA HIS A 149 -3.25 5.53 -1.84
C HIS A 149 -2.07 5.41 -2.81
N SER A 150 -2.34 5.06 -4.05
CA SER A 150 -1.32 4.89 -5.09
C SER A 150 -1.78 5.46 -6.42
N ASP A 151 -0.97 6.29 -7.08
CA ASP A 151 -1.28 6.63 -8.47
C ASP A 151 -0.97 5.43 -9.40
N SER A 152 0.23 4.88 -9.33
CA SER A 152 0.69 3.87 -10.32
C SER A 152 1.50 2.70 -9.75
N GLY A 153 1.88 2.76 -8.48
CA GLY A 153 2.68 1.70 -7.85
C GLY A 153 1.85 0.51 -7.40
N THR A 154 2.43 -0.67 -7.47
CA THR A 154 1.82 -1.92 -7.04
C THR A 154 1.90 -2.06 -5.53
N VAL A 155 0.84 -2.57 -4.92
CA VAL A 155 0.77 -2.88 -3.49
C VAL A 155 0.80 -4.38 -3.31
N VAL A 156 1.78 -4.89 -2.56
CA VAL A 156 1.96 -6.31 -2.30
C VAL A 156 2.01 -6.56 -0.79
N LEU A 157 1.21 -7.50 -0.31
CA LEU A 157 1.37 -8.10 1.01
C LEU A 157 1.62 -9.60 0.84
N GLU A 158 2.84 -10.01 1.17
CA GLU A 158 3.33 -11.38 0.94
C GLU A 158 3.00 -12.32 2.11
N GLY A 159 2.61 -13.57 1.87
CA GLY A 159 2.84 -14.68 2.80
C GLY A 159 1.99 -14.70 4.09
N GLY A 160 0.77 -14.14 4.05
CA GLY A 160 -0.16 -14.12 5.18
C GLY A 160 0.03 -12.91 6.07
N GLY A 161 -1.00 -12.55 6.85
CA GLY A 161 -1.03 -11.34 7.69
C GLY A 161 -2.42 -11.08 8.25
N SER A 162 -2.51 -10.32 9.35
CA SER A 162 -3.79 -9.93 9.94
C SER A 162 -3.93 -8.42 9.85
N VAL A 163 -4.93 -7.99 9.06
CA VAL A 163 -5.28 -6.58 8.91
C VAL A 163 -6.76 -6.44 9.24
N LYS A 164 -7.16 -5.65 10.25
CA LYS A 164 -8.59 -5.56 10.58
C LYS A 164 -9.35 -4.76 9.53
N GLU A 165 -8.91 -3.52 9.30
CA GLU A 165 -9.52 -2.61 8.32
C GLU A 165 -8.48 -2.18 7.30
N MET A 166 -8.75 -2.41 6.02
CA MET A 166 -7.89 -2.00 4.91
C MET A 166 -8.68 -1.18 3.90
N ASN A 167 -8.17 0.01 3.57
CA ASN A 167 -8.64 0.85 2.47
C ASN A 167 -7.51 1.04 1.46
N CYS A 168 -7.74 0.67 0.21
CA CYS A 168 -6.81 0.84 -0.90
C CYS A 168 -7.45 1.67 -2.01
N GLU A 169 -6.85 2.81 -2.34
CA GLU A 169 -7.25 3.65 -3.46
C GLU A 169 -6.13 3.67 -4.50
N THR A 170 -6.44 3.36 -5.76
CA THR A 170 -5.42 3.32 -6.82
C THR A 170 -5.90 3.80 -8.19
N VAL A 171 -5.08 4.51 -8.96
CA VAL A 171 -5.44 4.80 -10.35
C VAL A 171 -5.16 3.59 -11.23
N SER A 172 -3.93 3.07 -11.25
CA SER A 172 -3.55 1.96 -12.13
C SER A 172 -2.59 0.94 -11.55
N GLY A 173 -2.17 1.09 -10.29
CA GLY A 173 -1.31 0.11 -9.63
C GLY A 173 -2.12 -1.08 -9.13
N ASN A 174 -1.66 -2.31 -9.40
CA ASN A 174 -2.32 -3.53 -8.95
C ASN A 174 -2.21 -3.71 -7.43
N ILE A 175 -3.16 -4.44 -6.87
CA ILE A 175 -3.19 -4.76 -5.44
C ILE A 175 -3.19 -6.28 -5.27
N GLU A 176 -2.16 -6.81 -4.63
CA GLU A 176 -1.95 -8.24 -4.39
C GLU A 176 -1.81 -8.48 -2.88
N LEU A 177 -2.79 -9.14 -2.28
CA LEU A 177 -2.90 -9.30 -0.83
C LEU A 177 -3.03 -10.77 -0.46
N GLU A 178 -2.14 -11.30 0.38
CA GLU A 178 -2.29 -12.60 1.02
C GLU A 178 -2.54 -12.42 2.53
N LEU A 179 -3.79 -12.58 2.97
CA LEU A 179 -4.22 -12.27 4.33
C LEU A 179 -4.73 -13.53 5.04
N ASP A 180 -4.28 -13.73 6.28
CA ASP A 180 -4.81 -14.75 7.20
C ASP A 180 -6.16 -14.30 7.77
N GLU A 181 -6.28 -13.01 8.09
CA GLU A 181 -7.47 -12.42 8.71
C GLU A 181 -7.72 -11.01 8.15
N ILE A 182 -8.98 -10.74 7.82
CA ILE A 182 -9.48 -9.42 7.39
C ILE A 182 -10.92 -9.23 7.82
N ASP A 183 -11.24 -8.11 8.49
CA ASP A 183 -12.64 -7.79 8.84
C ASP A 183 -13.30 -7.00 7.70
N THR A 184 -12.60 -5.97 7.20
CA THR A 184 -13.10 -5.10 6.12
C THR A 184 -12.00 -4.73 5.14
N LEU A 185 -12.26 -4.98 3.85
CA LEU A 185 -11.46 -4.48 2.73
C LEU A 185 -12.32 -3.58 1.86
N VAL A 186 -11.86 -2.36 1.61
CA VAL A 186 -12.42 -1.45 0.61
C VAL A 186 -11.34 -1.17 -0.42
N CYS A 187 -11.66 -1.41 -1.69
CA CYS A 187 -10.78 -1.10 -2.80
C CYS A 187 -11.51 -0.21 -3.80
N ASP A 188 -10.99 0.99 -4.02
CA ASP A 188 -11.47 1.91 -5.04
C ASP A 188 -10.37 2.08 -6.11
N SER A 189 -10.73 1.86 -7.39
CA SER A 189 -9.75 1.99 -8.46
C SER A 189 -10.31 2.53 -9.78
N VAL A 190 -9.41 2.95 -10.69
CA VAL A 190 -9.78 3.28 -12.07
C VAL A 190 -9.49 2.11 -13.02
N SER A 191 -8.28 1.57 -12.97
CA SER A 191 -7.84 0.49 -13.85
C SER A 191 -6.79 -0.38 -13.19
N ALA A 192 -7.18 -1.11 -12.14
CA ALA A 192 -6.31 -1.99 -11.40
C ALA A 192 -6.94 -3.37 -11.18
N ASP A 193 -6.12 -4.41 -11.29
CA ASP A 193 -6.52 -5.74 -10.87
C ASP A 193 -6.26 -5.88 -9.36
N VAL A 194 -7.21 -6.51 -8.67
CA VAL A 194 -7.13 -6.78 -7.23
C VAL A 194 -7.17 -8.27 -7.03
N THR A 195 -6.09 -8.82 -6.46
CA THR A 195 -6.01 -10.21 -6.04
C THR A 195 -5.95 -10.30 -4.53
N LEU A 196 -6.91 -11.03 -3.95
CA LEU A 196 -6.96 -11.32 -2.52
C LEU A 196 -6.91 -12.83 -2.31
N LEU A 197 -5.87 -13.30 -1.64
CA LEU A 197 -5.71 -14.69 -1.21
C LEU A 197 -6.10 -14.82 0.26
N LEU A 198 -7.00 -15.76 0.55
CA LEU A 198 -7.53 -16.03 1.89
C LEU A 198 -7.40 -17.52 2.25
N PRO A 199 -7.38 -17.87 3.55
CA PRO A 199 -7.47 -19.26 3.99
C PRO A 199 -8.69 -19.96 3.42
N LYS A 200 -8.55 -21.26 3.14
CA LYS A 200 -9.59 -22.08 2.50
C LYS A 200 -10.94 -22.12 3.23
N ASP A 201 -10.94 -21.93 4.55
CA ASP A 201 -12.13 -21.91 5.40
C ASP A 201 -12.72 -20.52 5.64
N SER A 202 -12.17 -19.49 4.99
CA SER A 202 -12.66 -18.12 5.08
C SER A 202 -14.10 -17.98 4.57
N GLY A 203 -14.87 -17.13 5.24
CA GLY A 203 -16.15 -16.66 4.76
C GLY A 203 -16.14 -15.14 4.58
N PHE A 204 -16.78 -14.68 3.51
CA PHE A 204 -16.78 -13.28 3.13
C PHE A 204 -18.04 -12.91 2.37
N ARG A 205 -18.30 -11.61 2.35
CA ARG A 205 -19.31 -10.98 1.51
C ARG A 205 -18.63 -9.92 0.65
N VAL A 206 -18.78 -10.05 -0.68
CA VAL A 206 -18.30 -9.06 -1.66
C VAL A 206 -19.47 -8.20 -2.14
N ASP A 207 -19.28 -6.89 -2.18
CA ASP A 207 -20.11 -5.93 -2.89
C ASP A 207 -19.31 -5.34 -4.06
N THR A 208 -19.74 -5.62 -5.30
CA THR A 208 -19.01 -5.19 -6.50
C THR A 208 -19.73 -4.04 -7.19
N GLU A 209 -19.15 -2.85 -7.13
CA GLU A 209 -19.59 -1.66 -7.88
C GLU A 209 -18.64 -1.42 -9.06
N MET A 210 -18.56 -2.41 -9.96
CA MET A 210 -17.64 -2.40 -11.11
C MET A 210 -18.37 -2.14 -12.43
N ILE A 211 -17.82 -1.26 -13.27
CA ILE A 211 -18.36 -0.98 -14.62
C ILE A 211 -17.81 -1.98 -15.64
N GLY A 212 -16.51 -2.28 -15.56
CA GLY A 212 -15.81 -3.25 -16.39
C GLY A 212 -14.89 -4.12 -15.54
N GLY A 213 -14.61 -5.33 -16.04
CA GLY A 213 -13.91 -6.38 -15.29
C GLY A 213 -14.86 -7.44 -14.74
N GLU A 214 -14.29 -8.50 -14.21
CA GLU A 214 -15.00 -9.65 -13.68
C GLU A 214 -14.63 -9.92 -12.22
N PHE A 215 -15.60 -10.43 -11.46
CA PHE A 215 -15.33 -11.04 -10.17
C PHE A 215 -15.10 -12.55 -10.36
N VAL A 216 -13.93 -13.02 -9.96
CA VAL A 216 -13.52 -14.42 -10.00
C VAL A 216 -13.27 -14.89 -8.57
N SER A 217 -13.76 -16.09 -8.23
CA SER A 217 -13.50 -16.68 -6.92
C SER A 217 -13.24 -18.18 -6.98
N ASP A 218 -12.24 -18.61 -6.22
CA ASP A 218 -11.97 -20.03 -5.95
C ASP A 218 -12.95 -20.63 -4.93
N PHE A 219 -13.70 -19.78 -4.22
CA PHE A 219 -14.69 -20.19 -3.23
C PHE A 219 -16.06 -20.41 -3.89
N GLU A 220 -16.83 -21.37 -3.37
CA GLU A 220 -18.23 -21.50 -3.77
C GLU A 220 -19.03 -20.28 -3.27
N THR A 221 -19.52 -19.46 -4.20
CA THR A 221 -20.27 -18.24 -3.89
C THR A 221 -21.74 -18.35 -4.27
N LYS A 222 -22.59 -17.67 -3.48
CA LYS A 222 -23.98 -17.39 -3.84
C LYS A 222 -24.11 -15.94 -4.26
N GLN A 223 -24.72 -15.70 -5.40
CA GLN A 223 -24.92 -14.35 -5.96
C GLN A 223 -26.34 -13.84 -5.73
N LYS A 224 -26.48 -12.56 -5.40
CA LYS A 224 -27.74 -11.81 -5.41
C LYS A 224 -27.52 -10.38 -5.88
N GLY A 225 -27.65 -10.16 -7.19
CA GLY A 225 -27.28 -8.87 -7.80
C GLY A 225 -25.76 -8.71 -7.82
N GLU A 226 -25.26 -7.58 -7.34
CA GLU A 226 -23.83 -7.25 -7.21
C GLU A 226 -23.20 -7.79 -5.92
N ILE A 227 -23.96 -8.60 -5.17
CA ILE A 227 -23.55 -9.15 -3.89
C ILE A 227 -23.21 -10.62 -4.05
N TYR A 228 -21.99 -11.00 -3.66
CA TYR A 228 -21.52 -12.38 -3.59
C TYR A 228 -21.25 -12.75 -2.13
N THR A 229 -21.48 -14.01 -1.77
CA THR A 229 -21.26 -14.48 -0.39
C THR A 229 -20.70 -15.89 -0.39
N ALA A 230 -19.62 -16.10 0.35
CA ALA A 230 -18.98 -17.38 0.63
C ALA A 230 -18.99 -17.65 2.14
N GLY A 231 -19.03 -18.93 2.53
CA GLY A 231 -18.90 -19.35 3.93
C GLY A 231 -19.92 -18.68 4.88
N ASP A 232 -19.41 -18.18 6.00
CA ASP A 232 -20.18 -17.50 7.06
C ASP A 232 -20.35 -15.99 6.85
N ALA A 233 -19.79 -15.42 5.79
CA ALA A 233 -19.76 -13.99 5.50
C ALA A 233 -19.04 -13.14 6.59
N GLY A 234 -17.99 -13.68 7.21
CA GLY A 234 -17.21 -13.00 8.25
C GLY A 234 -16.56 -11.69 7.79
N ALA A 235 -15.87 -11.70 6.65
CA ALA A 235 -15.22 -10.51 6.09
C ALA A 235 -16.16 -9.70 5.16
N GLY A 236 -16.11 -8.37 5.26
CA GLY A 236 -16.76 -7.46 4.32
C GLY A 236 -15.79 -6.95 3.28
N ILE A 237 -16.09 -7.15 1.99
CA ILE A 237 -15.23 -6.72 0.88
C ILE A 237 -16.07 -5.84 -0.05
N THR A 238 -15.58 -4.65 -0.36
CA THR A 238 -16.17 -3.75 -1.35
C THR A 238 -15.13 -3.44 -2.43
N MET A 239 -15.52 -3.60 -3.69
CA MET A 239 -14.71 -3.21 -4.83
C MET A 239 -15.47 -2.25 -5.71
N THR A 240 -14.95 -1.04 -5.88
CA THR A 240 -15.44 -0.06 -6.84
C THR A 240 -14.41 0.11 -7.94
N SER A 241 -14.81 -0.04 -9.20
CA SER A 241 -13.88 0.18 -10.30
C SER A 241 -14.55 0.59 -11.61
N LEU A 242 -13.82 1.35 -12.42
CA LEU A 242 -14.14 1.51 -13.83
C LEU A 242 -13.71 0.27 -14.65
N SER A 243 -12.54 -0.30 -14.35
CA SER A 243 -11.98 -1.47 -15.06
C SER A 243 -10.96 -2.22 -14.22
N GLY A 244 -10.76 -3.50 -14.52
CA GLY A 244 -9.88 -4.40 -13.77
C GLY A 244 -10.67 -5.46 -13.02
N ASP A 245 -10.03 -6.60 -12.80
CA ASP A 245 -10.69 -7.78 -12.24
C ASP A 245 -10.50 -7.84 -10.72
N LEU A 246 -11.51 -8.39 -10.03
CA LEU A 246 -11.37 -8.80 -8.63
C LEU A 246 -11.25 -10.33 -8.58
N THR A 247 -10.11 -10.82 -8.13
CA THR A 247 -9.88 -12.25 -7.90
C THR A 247 -9.77 -12.54 -6.41
N ILE A 248 -10.62 -13.43 -5.89
CA ILE A 248 -10.50 -13.98 -4.54
C ILE A 248 -10.11 -15.46 -4.61
N GLY A 249 -8.84 -15.74 -4.33
CA GLY A 249 -8.24 -17.07 -4.40
C GLY A 249 -7.98 -17.69 -3.03
N ILE A 250 -7.64 -18.98 -3.03
CA ILE A 250 -7.20 -19.68 -1.80
C ILE A 250 -5.69 -19.49 -1.61
N GLY A 251 -5.29 -18.85 -0.50
CA GLY A 251 -3.91 -18.69 -0.05
C GLY A 251 -3.38 -19.90 0.74
N GLN A 252 -2.10 -19.85 1.16
CA GLN A 252 -1.46 -20.96 1.90
C GLN A 252 -1.94 -21.11 3.34
#